data_AF-S8EJC4-F1
#
_entry.id   AF-S8EJC4-F1
#
_cell.length_a   1.000
_cell.length_b   1.000
_cell.length_c   1.000
_cell.angle_alpha   90.00
_cell.angle_beta   90.00
_cell.angle_gamma   90.00
#
_symmetry.space_group_name_H-M   'P 1'
#
loop_
_entity.id
_entity.type
_entity.pdbx_description
1 polymer ?
#
loop_
_entity_poly.entity_id
_entity_poly.type
_entity_poly.pdbx_seq_one_letter_code
_entity_poly.pdbx_strand_id
1 'polypeptide(L)'
;LAAVMVVPLDTPLHIIFRQSDMPNLLIRDLQALEDKGWIGCKRTQATRALITTLRKRCAPTTMETASDTPTFQELNAVADSIKESDEESRVDLPLPRIDESLELSGARMSTLTQALAYRGFREMGTAEERPATRRRLSEVTAHLANTRNDTYTEAEVWRGVWQKDIRRPVRDFLWKAMHDALRCGEYWRRIEGYEDRGVCGLCSGLESIEHILVRCQSESKRMVWAKCAALWERKQADNWEDPALSDILTAGVHKKGRKEKKRARPGAARLKRILITETARLIWVLRCERQIQHADDPGWAHGMTEVERRWEAIITDRLRMDMALTRLRGRRAAAHTLTLQTWGGLLANEDALPEDW
;
A
#
# COMPACT_ATOMS: atom_id res chain seq x y z
N LEU A 1 0.70 -35.65 1.74
CA LEU A 1 0.98 -36.05 0.34
C LEU A 1 1.81 -37.32 0.28
N ALA A 2 3.04 -37.31 0.83
CA ALA A 2 3.88 -38.51 0.93
C ALA A 2 3.14 -39.73 1.51
N ALA A 3 2.45 -39.56 2.65
CA ALA A 3 1.64 -40.62 3.27
C ALA A 3 0.55 -41.20 2.35
N VAL A 4 -0.02 -40.38 1.46
CA VAL A 4 -1.06 -40.84 0.49
C VAL A 4 -0.43 -41.58 -0.69
N MET A 5 0.80 -41.21 -1.06
CA MET A 5 1.53 -41.82 -2.18
C MET A 5 2.14 -43.18 -1.83
N VAL A 6 2.49 -43.42 -0.56
CA VAL A 6 3.08 -44.69 -0.10
C VAL A 6 2.05 -45.80 -0.01
N VAL A 7 0.78 -45.47 0.25
CA VAL A 7 -0.28 -46.46 0.43
C VAL A 7 -0.89 -46.84 -0.93
N PRO A 8 -0.99 -48.15 -1.28
CA PRO A 8 -1.62 -48.61 -2.52
C PRO A 8 -3.03 -48.01 -2.74
N LEU A 9 -3.41 -47.79 -4.01
CA LEU A 9 -4.64 -47.08 -4.39
C LEU A 9 -5.93 -47.81 -3.99
N ASP A 10 -5.84 -49.13 -3.82
CA ASP A 10 -6.92 -50.08 -3.53
C ASP A 10 -7.04 -50.44 -2.05
N THR A 11 -6.21 -49.84 -1.19
CA THR A 11 -6.24 -50.08 0.26
C THR A 11 -6.98 -48.95 0.98
N PRO A 12 -7.89 -49.24 1.94
CA PRO A 12 -8.51 -48.20 2.76
C PRO A 12 -7.45 -47.37 3.48
N LEU A 13 -7.65 -46.05 3.51
CA LEU A 13 -6.70 -45.10 4.10
C LEU A 13 -7.39 -44.25 5.16
N HIS A 14 -6.90 -44.29 6.40
CA HIS A 14 -7.34 -43.40 7.47
C HIS A 14 -6.22 -42.40 7.79
N ILE A 15 -6.50 -41.10 7.66
CA ILE A 15 -5.53 -40.03 7.88
C ILE A 15 -5.95 -39.20 9.08
N ILE A 16 -5.10 -39.15 10.10
CA ILE A 16 -5.30 -38.32 11.28
C ILE A 16 -4.47 -37.06 11.15
N PHE A 17 -5.12 -35.91 11.29
CA PHE A 17 -4.52 -34.60 11.19
C PHE A 17 -4.39 -33.96 12.57
N ARG A 18 -3.25 -33.30 12.79
CA ARG A 18 -2.98 -32.50 13.99
C ARG A 18 -3.84 -31.23 14.07
N GLN A 19 -4.23 -30.68 12.92
CA GLN A 19 -5.00 -29.46 12.81
C GLN A 19 -6.14 -29.65 11.80
N SER A 20 -7.27 -28.99 12.05
CA SER A 20 -8.49 -29.16 11.26
C SER A 20 -8.49 -28.41 9.92
N ASP A 21 -7.51 -27.54 9.65
CA ASP A 21 -7.46 -26.71 8.44
C ASP A 21 -7.48 -27.55 7.14
N MET A 22 -6.66 -28.58 7.05
CA MET A 22 -6.59 -29.44 5.86
C MET A 22 -7.82 -30.36 5.71
N PRO A 23 -8.29 -31.06 6.75
CA PRO A 23 -9.56 -31.78 6.71
C PRO A 23 -10.75 -30.91 6.30
N ASN A 24 -10.88 -29.71 6.90
CA ASN A 24 -11.94 -28.77 6.55
C ASN A 24 -11.83 -28.32 5.09
N LEU A 25 -10.61 -28.04 4.61
CA LEU A 25 -10.37 -27.69 3.22
C LEU A 25 -10.81 -28.82 2.27
N LEU A 26 -10.42 -30.06 2.54
CA LEU A 26 -10.67 -31.21 1.66
C LEU A 26 -12.13 -31.68 1.69
N ILE A 27 -12.83 -31.52 2.81
CA ILE A 27 -14.20 -32.03 3.00
C ILE A 27 -15.25 -30.94 2.80
N ARG A 28 -15.06 -29.74 3.38
CA ARG A 28 -16.08 -28.69 3.43
C ARG A 28 -15.88 -27.64 2.35
N ASP A 29 -14.65 -27.15 2.18
CA ASP A 29 -14.38 -25.99 1.34
C ASP A 29 -13.98 -26.35 -0.10
N LEU A 30 -13.70 -27.63 -0.37
CA LEU A 30 -13.14 -28.10 -1.63
C LEU A 30 -13.95 -27.62 -2.84
N GLN A 31 -15.27 -27.87 -2.83
CA GLN A 31 -16.15 -27.47 -3.93
C GLN A 31 -16.10 -25.96 -4.16
N ALA A 32 -16.10 -25.16 -3.09
CA ALA A 32 -16.07 -23.71 -3.20
C ALA A 32 -14.72 -23.18 -3.72
N LEU A 33 -13.62 -23.89 -3.48
CA LEU A 33 -12.29 -23.55 -4.01
C LEU A 33 -12.16 -23.94 -5.49
N GLU A 34 -12.69 -25.10 -5.87
CA GLU A 34 -12.76 -25.56 -7.26
C GLU A 34 -13.67 -24.66 -8.10
N ASP A 35 -14.82 -24.26 -7.56
CA ASP A 35 -15.72 -23.30 -8.21
C ASP A 35 -15.04 -21.95 -8.45
N LYS A 36 -14.14 -21.54 -7.56
CA LYS A 36 -13.33 -20.32 -7.72
C LYS A 36 -12.13 -20.51 -8.66
N GLY A 37 -11.88 -21.72 -9.16
CA GLY A 37 -10.71 -22.03 -9.97
C GLY A 37 -9.39 -21.75 -9.26
N TRP A 38 -9.36 -21.85 -7.93
CA TRP A 38 -8.18 -21.58 -7.10
C TRP A 38 -7.63 -20.15 -7.17
N ILE A 39 -8.39 -19.19 -7.71
CA ILE A 39 -7.98 -17.79 -7.85
C ILE A 39 -7.78 -17.14 -6.46
N GLY A 40 -6.61 -16.53 -6.24
CA GLY A 40 -6.25 -15.89 -4.97
C GLY A 40 -5.88 -16.85 -3.83
N CYS A 41 -5.78 -18.15 -4.10
CA CYS A 41 -5.34 -19.14 -3.13
C CYS A 41 -3.81 -19.23 -3.11
N LYS A 42 -3.22 -19.28 -1.91
CA LYS A 42 -1.78 -19.53 -1.73
C LYS A 42 -1.50 -21.03 -1.71
N ARG A 43 -0.30 -21.45 -2.12
CA ARG A 43 0.16 -22.86 -2.07
C ARG A 43 -0.76 -23.85 -2.82
N THR A 44 -1.35 -23.41 -3.92
CA THR A 44 -2.35 -24.17 -4.71
C THR A 44 -1.79 -25.46 -5.30
N GLN A 45 -0.54 -25.47 -5.74
CA GLN A 45 0.03 -26.60 -6.46
C GLN A 45 0.09 -27.88 -5.62
N ALA A 46 0.59 -27.82 -4.38
CA ALA A 46 0.69 -29.00 -3.52
C ALA A 46 -0.69 -29.53 -3.08
N THR A 47 -1.64 -28.63 -2.83
CA THR A 47 -3.01 -29.01 -2.48
C THR A 47 -3.74 -29.64 -3.66
N ARG A 48 -3.61 -29.07 -4.87
CA ARG A 48 -4.17 -29.63 -6.11
C ARG A 48 -3.60 -31.01 -6.40
N ALA A 49 -2.28 -31.17 -6.27
CA ALA A 49 -1.60 -32.47 -6.41
C ALA A 49 -2.11 -33.51 -5.39
N LEU A 50 -2.35 -33.10 -4.14
CA LEU A 50 -2.96 -33.97 -3.13
C LEU A 50 -4.38 -34.40 -3.53
N ILE A 51 -5.21 -33.46 -3.98
CA ILE A 51 -6.59 -33.74 -4.37
C ILE A 51 -6.62 -34.70 -5.57
N THR A 52 -5.82 -34.46 -6.60
CA THR A 52 -5.75 -35.39 -7.74
C THR A 52 -5.24 -36.76 -7.31
N THR A 53 -4.30 -36.83 -6.37
CA THR A 53 -3.81 -38.12 -5.84
C THR A 53 -4.89 -38.86 -5.06
N LEU A 54 -5.67 -38.15 -4.24
CA LEU A 54 -6.80 -38.73 -3.52
C LEU A 54 -7.91 -39.21 -4.46
N ARG A 55 -8.21 -38.47 -5.53
CA ARG A 55 -9.19 -38.85 -6.57
C ARG A 55 -8.81 -40.10 -7.36
N LYS A 56 -7.51 -40.45 -7.43
CA LYS A 56 -7.02 -41.68 -8.07
C LYS A 56 -7.32 -42.94 -7.26
N ARG A 57 -7.58 -42.80 -5.95
CA ARG A 57 -7.79 -43.95 -5.06
C ARG A 57 -9.16 -44.56 -5.31
N CYS A 58 -9.23 -45.89 -5.35
CA CYS A 58 -10.49 -46.64 -5.50
C CYS A 58 -11.02 -47.16 -4.15
N ALA A 59 -10.20 -47.14 -3.10
CA ALA A 59 -10.62 -47.51 -1.75
C ALA A 59 -11.01 -46.29 -0.88
N PRO A 60 -11.92 -46.48 0.11
CA PRO A 60 -12.35 -45.41 0.99
C PRO A 60 -11.18 -44.72 1.70
N THR A 61 -11.17 -43.38 1.67
CA THR A 61 -10.25 -42.57 2.45
C THR A 61 -11.02 -41.77 3.50
N THR A 62 -10.75 -42.02 4.77
CA THR A 62 -11.35 -41.29 5.89
C THR A 62 -10.34 -40.34 6.50
N MET A 63 -10.81 -39.20 6.99
CA MET A 63 -9.97 -38.16 7.57
C MET A 63 -10.54 -37.71 8.90
N GLU A 64 -9.68 -37.58 9.89
CA GLU A 64 -10.05 -37.15 11.23
C GLU A 64 -9.06 -36.09 11.73
N THR A 65 -9.53 -35.19 12.59
CA THR A 65 -8.63 -34.32 13.36
C THR A 65 -8.50 -34.93 14.74
N ALA A 66 -7.26 -35.12 15.21
CA ALA A 66 -6.99 -35.71 16.52
C ALA A 66 -7.77 -34.97 17.62
N SER A 67 -8.67 -35.69 18.29
CA SER A 67 -9.49 -35.15 19.39
C SER A 67 -8.99 -35.55 20.77
N ASP A 68 -8.19 -36.62 20.83
CA ASP A 68 -7.65 -37.21 22.04
C ASP A 68 -6.22 -36.72 22.31
N THR A 69 -5.92 -36.52 23.59
CA THR A 69 -4.62 -36.00 24.05
C THR A 69 -3.42 -36.87 23.64
N PRO A 70 -3.48 -38.22 23.68
CA PRO A 70 -2.34 -39.08 23.33
C PRO A 70 -1.97 -38.98 21.85
N THR A 71 -2.93 -39.15 20.93
CA THR A 71 -2.69 -39.07 19.48
C THR A 71 -2.20 -37.67 19.09
N PHE A 72 -2.73 -36.62 19.72
CA PHE A 72 -2.26 -35.26 19.51
C PHE A 72 -0.79 -35.08 19.95
N GLN A 73 -0.38 -35.66 21.07
CA GLN A 73 1.00 -35.62 21.55
C GLN A 73 1.95 -36.37 20.62
N GLU A 74 1.57 -37.55 20.14
CA GLU A 74 2.35 -38.32 19.17
C GLU A 74 2.56 -37.54 17.86
N LEU A 75 1.49 -36.95 17.31
CA LEU A 75 1.57 -36.15 16.09
C LEU A 75 2.43 -34.88 16.28
N ASN A 76 2.42 -34.28 17.48
CA ASN A 76 3.31 -33.16 17.78
C ASN A 76 4.77 -33.60 17.87
N ALA A 77 5.06 -34.71 18.55
CA ALA A 77 6.42 -35.24 18.65
C ALA A 77 7.01 -35.53 17.26
N VAL A 78 6.23 -36.13 16.36
CA VAL A 78 6.66 -36.32 14.96
C VAL A 78 6.88 -34.98 14.27
N ALA A 79 5.95 -34.03 14.40
CA ALA A 79 6.09 -32.72 13.77
C ALA A 79 7.31 -31.93 14.28
N ASP A 80 7.65 -32.04 15.56
CA ASP A 80 8.80 -31.37 16.16
C ASP A 80 10.11 -32.07 15.74
N SER A 81 10.13 -33.40 15.67
CA SER A 81 11.29 -34.14 15.11
C SER A 81 11.62 -33.74 13.66
N ILE A 82 10.61 -33.40 12.84
CA ILE A 82 10.80 -32.93 11.46
C ILE A 82 11.35 -31.49 11.41
N LYS A 83 11.04 -30.67 12.42
CA LYS A 83 11.62 -29.32 12.53
C LYS A 83 13.07 -29.38 12.98
N GLU A 84 13.37 -30.29 13.89
CA GLU A 84 14.69 -30.49 14.48
C GLU A 84 15.64 -31.31 13.59
N SER A 85 15.14 -32.01 12.57
CA SER A 85 15.97 -32.72 11.60
C SER A 85 16.84 -31.78 10.77
N ASP A 86 18.12 -32.11 10.60
CA ASP A 86 19.07 -31.37 9.77
C ASP A 86 18.60 -31.28 8.30
N GLU A 87 18.85 -30.16 7.62
CA GLU A 87 18.42 -29.96 6.23
C GLU A 87 18.97 -31.04 5.27
N GLU A 88 20.17 -31.55 5.51
CA GLU A 88 20.78 -32.64 4.72
C GLU A 88 20.05 -33.98 4.85
N SER A 89 19.28 -34.18 5.92
CA SER A 89 18.49 -35.41 6.14
C SER A 89 17.10 -35.35 5.49
N ARG A 90 16.71 -34.19 4.95
CA ARG A 90 15.39 -34.01 4.32
C ARG A 90 15.42 -34.52 2.89
N VAL A 91 14.63 -35.55 2.62
CA VAL A 91 14.39 -36.02 1.26
C VAL A 91 13.35 -35.11 0.61
N ASP A 92 13.78 -34.33 -0.38
CA ASP A 92 12.87 -33.57 -1.23
C ASP A 92 12.08 -34.54 -2.12
N LEU A 93 10.84 -34.81 -1.72
CA LEU A 93 9.91 -35.57 -2.54
C LEU A 93 9.37 -34.65 -3.64
N PRO A 94 9.60 -34.97 -4.93
CA PRO A 94 9.05 -34.18 -6.01
C PRO A 94 7.51 -34.19 -5.90
N LEU A 95 6.90 -33.01 -6.05
CA LEU A 95 5.45 -32.93 -6.15
C LEU A 95 5.00 -33.80 -7.34
N PRO A 96 4.04 -34.72 -7.13
CA PRO A 96 3.53 -35.53 -8.22
C PRO A 96 2.92 -34.61 -9.28
N ARG A 97 3.11 -34.96 -10.54
CA ARG A 97 2.46 -34.24 -11.64
C ARG A 97 0.96 -34.30 -11.43
N ILE A 98 0.33 -33.13 -11.48
CA ILE A 98 -1.11 -33.00 -11.39
C ILE A 98 -1.69 -33.70 -12.62
N ASP A 99 -2.63 -34.61 -12.38
CA ASP A 99 -3.34 -35.29 -13.45
C ASP A 99 -4.45 -34.39 -13.96
N GLU A 100 -4.26 -33.83 -15.16
CA GLU A 100 -5.19 -32.87 -15.76
C GLU A 100 -6.59 -33.46 -15.97
N SER A 101 -6.71 -34.79 -16.11
CA SER A 101 -8.02 -35.45 -16.26
C SER A 101 -8.86 -35.47 -14.97
N LEU A 102 -8.21 -35.37 -13.82
CA LEU A 102 -8.83 -35.40 -12.49
C LEU A 102 -8.90 -34.02 -11.85
N GLU A 103 -8.45 -33.01 -12.56
CA GLU A 103 -8.43 -31.64 -12.13
C GLU A 103 -9.53 -30.83 -12.82
N LEU A 104 -10.34 -30.15 -12.00
CA LEU A 104 -11.24 -29.13 -12.54
C LEU A 104 -10.42 -27.89 -12.90
N SER A 105 -10.30 -27.64 -14.20
CA SER A 105 -9.60 -26.48 -14.72
C SER A 105 -10.47 -25.22 -14.71
N GLY A 106 -9.91 -24.11 -14.26
CA GLY A 106 -10.55 -22.79 -14.32
C GLY A 106 -11.64 -22.57 -13.28
N ALA A 107 -12.19 -21.35 -13.25
CA ALA A 107 -13.30 -21.00 -12.36
C ALA A 107 -14.64 -21.35 -13.01
N ARG A 108 -15.57 -21.89 -12.23
CA ARG A 108 -16.92 -22.23 -12.69
C ARG A 108 -17.66 -20.95 -13.09
N MET A 109 -18.10 -20.89 -14.35
CA MET A 109 -18.74 -19.69 -14.92
C MET A 109 -20.02 -19.28 -14.19
N SER A 110 -20.85 -20.22 -13.73
CA SER A 110 -22.10 -19.92 -13.03
C SER A 110 -21.90 -19.26 -11.67
N THR A 111 -20.73 -19.41 -11.06
CA THR A 111 -20.34 -18.81 -9.77
C THR A 111 -19.31 -17.70 -9.91
N LEU A 112 -18.86 -17.41 -11.14
CA LEU A 112 -17.82 -16.44 -11.42
C LEU A 112 -18.37 -15.02 -11.28
N THR A 113 -17.80 -14.26 -10.34
CA THR A 113 -18.09 -12.83 -10.20
C THR A 113 -17.07 -11.99 -10.98
N GLN A 114 -17.45 -10.78 -11.40
CA GLN A 114 -16.52 -9.84 -12.04
C GLN A 114 -15.27 -9.60 -11.18
N ALA A 115 -15.42 -9.49 -9.85
CA ALA A 115 -14.31 -9.29 -8.93
C ALA A 115 -13.34 -10.50 -8.90
N LEU A 116 -13.88 -11.72 -8.96
CA LEU A 116 -13.09 -12.95 -9.02
C LEU A 116 -12.39 -13.10 -10.38
N ALA A 117 -13.12 -12.86 -11.47
CA ALA A 117 -12.57 -12.88 -12.82
C ALA A 117 -11.43 -11.86 -12.97
N TYR A 118 -11.64 -10.62 -12.54
CA TYR A 118 -10.60 -9.58 -12.56
C TYR A 118 -9.38 -9.97 -11.74
N ARG A 119 -9.56 -10.57 -10.56
CA ARG A 119 -8.43 -11.09 -9.76
C ARG A 119 -7.68 -12.18 -10.53
N GLY A 120 -8.39 -13.13 -11.15
CA GLY A 120 -7.79 -14.18 -11.97
C GLY A 120 -6.97 -13.61 -13.12
N PHE A 121 -7.52 -12.65 -13.88
CA PHE A 121 -6.79 -11.96 -14.95
C PHE A 121 -5.53 -11.25 -14.45
N ARG A 122 -5.61 -10.62 -13.27
CA ARG A 122 -4.46 -9.96 -12.63
C ARG A 122 -3.38 -10.93 -12.15
N GLU A 123 -3.75 -12.16 -11.79
CA GLU A 123 -2.82 -13.23 -11.40
C GLU A 123 -2.20 -13.93 -12.62
N MET A 124 -2.96 -14.08 -13.71
CA MET A 124 -2.49 -14.66 -14.97
C MET A 124 -1.55 -13.71 -15.73
N GLY A 125 -1.80 -12.39 -15.65
CA GLY A 125 -0.96 -11.40 -16.30
C GLY A 125 0.38 -11.22 -15.58
N THR A 126 1.49 -11.36 -16.31
CA THR A 126 2.77 -10.83 -15.84
C THR A 126 2.67 -9.31 -15.80
N ALA A 127 2.82 -8.71 -14.62
CA ALA A 127 2.84 -7.25 -14.52
C ALA A 127 4.04 -6.73 -15.31
N GLU A 128 3.79 -6.07 -16.44
CA GLU A 128 4.85 -5.42 -17.20
C GLU A 128 5.58 -4.43 -16.32
N GLU A 129 6.89 -4.57 -16.31
CA GLU A 129 7.74 -3.69 -15.56
C GLU A 129 7.76 -2.31 -16.19
N ARG A 130 7.44 -1.30 -15.40
CA ARG A 130 7.48 0.10 -15.84
C ARG A 130 8.81 0.71 -15.42
N PRO A 131 9.76 0.99 -16.35
CA PRO A 131 11.09 1.45 -15.99
C PRO A 131 11.09 2.73 -15.15
N ALA A 132 10.19 3.67 -15.48
CA ALA A 132 10.04 4.93 -14.74
C ALA A 132 9.59 4.70 -13.28
N THR A 133 8.67 3.76 -13.06
CA THR A 133 8.20 3.39 -11.71
C THR A 133 9.29 2.68 -10.93
N ARG A 134 10.00 1.73 -11.53
CA ARG A 134 11.13 1.04 -10.90
C ARG A 134 12.20 2.04 -10.47
N ARG A 135 12.59 2.96 -11.37
CA ARG A 135 13.56 4.02 -11.05
C ARG A 135 13.11 4.84 -9.85
N ARG A 136 11.86 5.34 -9.87
CA ARG A 136 11.33 6.17 -8.78
C ARG A 136 11.22 5.40 -7.46
N LEU A 137 10.83 4.12 -7.51
CA LEU A 137 10.81 3.26 -6.32
C LEU A 137 12.22 3.07 -5.75
N SER A 138 13.22 2.84 -6.59
CA SER A 138 14.62 2.71 -6.17
C SER A 138 15.17 4.01 -5.55
N GLU A 139 14.84 5.17 -6.11
CA GLU A 139 15.24 6.48 -5.59
C GLU A 139 14.65 6.71 -4.19
N VAL A 140 13.34 6.46 -4.03
CA VAL A 140 12.67 6.72 -2.75
C VAL A 140 13.04 5.70 -1.67
N THR A 141 13.28 4.42 -2.02
CA THR A 141 13.72 3.42 -1.05
C THR A 141 15.15 3.70 -0.58
N ALA A 142 16.05 4.09 -1.48
CA ALA A 142 17.41 4.52 -1.12
C ALA A 142 17.38 5.77 -0.23
N HIS A 143 16.54 6.76 -0.56
CA HIS A 143 16.35 7.95 0.28
C HIS A 143 15.84 7.61 1.68
N LEU A 144 14.85 6.72 1.78
CA LEU A 144 14.33 6.26 3.08
C LEU A 144 15.38 5.50 3.88
N ALA A 145 16.20 4.67 3.24
CA ALA A 145 17.30 3.98 3.89
C ALA A 145 18.32 4.95 4.48
N ASN A 146 18.69 5.98 3.73
CA ASN A 146 19.65 6.99 4.17
C ASN A 146 19.10 7.88 5.29
N THR A 147 17.86 8.35 5.16
CA THR A 147 17.27 9.32 6.11
C THR A 147 16.77 8.67 7.40
N ARG A 148 16.30 7.42 7.34
CA ARG A 148 15.69 6.74 8.50
C ARG A 148 16.51 5.58 9.03
N ASN A 149 17.68 5.31 8.42
CA ASN A 149 18.58 4.22 8.75
C ASN A 149 17.83 2.88 8.87
N ASP A 150 16.95 2.59 7.91
CA ASP A 150 16.09 1.43 7.91
C ASP A 150 15.70 0.99 6.49
N THR A 151 15.49 -0.31 6.29
CA THR A 151 15.12 -0.88 4.99
C THR A 151 13.60 -0.89 4.81
N TYR A 152 13.17 -0.54 3.60
CA TYR A 152 11.75 -0.50 3.23
C TYR A 152 11.51 -1.30 1.96
N THR A 153 10.45 -2.10 1.99
CA THR A 153 9.96 -2.83 0.81
C THR A 153 9.09 -1.92 -0.07
N GLU A 154 9.01 -2.20 -1.36
CA GLU A 154 8.10 -1.47 -2.26
C GLU A 154 6.64 -1.51 -1.77
N ALA A 155 6.22 -2.64 -1.20
CA ALA A 155 4.89 -2.79 -0.61
C ALA A 155 4.66 -1.86 0.60
N GLU A 156 5.70 -1.51 1.35
CA GLU A 156 5.62 -0.50 2.43
C GLU A 156 5.50 0.91 1.85
N VAL A 157 6.26 1.22 0.80
CA VAL A 157 6.18 2.50 0.09
C VAL A 157 4.77 2.73 -0.44
N TRP A 158 4.23 1.75 -1.16
CA TRP A 158 2.86 1.83 -1.70
C TRP A 158 1.81 1.93 -0.60
N ARG A 159 1.93 1.16 0.49
CA ARG A 159 1.03 1.34 1.66
C ARG A 159 1.11 2.73 2.26
N GLY A 160 2.29 3.37 2.21
CA GLY A 160 2.49 4.77 2.58
C GLY A 160 1.65 5.74 1.76
N VAL A 161 1.64 5.59 0.44
CA VAL A 161 0.80 6.43 -0.45
C VAL A 161 -0.69 6.30 -0.08
N TRP A 162 -1.14 5.10 0.29
CA TRP A 162 -2.55 4.83 0.62
C TRP A 162 -2.94 5.08 2.08
N GLN A 163 -2.11 5.77 2.85
CA GLN A 163 -2.39 6.03 4.26
C GLN A 163 -3.69 6.79 4.49
N LYS A 164 -4.40 6.41 5.57
CA LYS A 164 -5.71 6.99 5.93
C LYS A 164 -5.68 8.51 6.13
N ASP A 165 -4.54 9.03 6.57
CA ASP A 165 -4.35 10.45 6.91
C ASP A 165 -4.19 11.35 5.67
N ILE A 166 -3.93 10.78 4.50
CA ILE A 166 -3.80 11.48 3.23
C ILE A 166 -5.16 11.46 2.52
N ARG A 167 -5.66 12.60 2.02
CA ARG A 167 -6.94 12.67 1.30
C ARG A 167 -6.87 11.95 -0.05
N ARG A 168 -8.01 11.43 -0.54
CA ARG A 168 -8.09 10.69 -1.82
C ARG A 168 -7.46 11.43 -3.02
N PRO A 169 -7.73 12.73 -3.26
CA PRO A 169 -7.13 13.45 -4.38
C PRO A 169 -5.60 13.57 -4.27
N VAL A 170 -5.09 13.64 -3.04
CA VAL A 170 -3.66 13.69 -2.75
C VAL A 170 -3.02 12.32 -2.95
N ARG A 171 -3.70 11.22 -2.57
CA ARG A 171 -3.22 9.85 -2.86
C ARG A 171 -3.11 9.59 -4.35
N ASP A 172 -4.12 9.98 -5.12
CA ASP A 172 -4.08 9.86 -6.59
C ASP A 172 -2.93 10.66 -7.19
N PHE A 173 -2.72 11.89 -6.71
CA PHE A 173 -1.58 12.70 -7.10
C PHE A 173 -0.23 12.05 -6.77
N LEU A 174 -0.02 11.59 -5.53
CA LEU A 174 1.22 10.92 -5.13
C LEU A 174 1.45 9.61 -5.90
N TRP A 175 0.39 8.86 -6.17
CA TRP A 175 0.45 7.64 -6.97
C TRP A 175 0.87 7.95 -8.42
N LYS A 176 0.23 8.95 -9.06
CA LYS A 176 0.61 9.42 -10.40
C LYS A 176 2.02 9.96 -10.44
N ALA A 177 2.42 10.71 -9.41
CA ALA A 177 3.79 11.20 -9.25
C ALA A 177 4.77 10.03 -9.10
N MET A 178 4.49 8.99 -8.31
CA MET A 178 5.34 7.80 -8.21
C MET A 178 5.48 7.03 -9.54
N HIS A 179 4.45 7.05 -10.37
CA HIS A 179 4.46 6.37 -11.68
C HIS A 179 5.01 7.22 -12.84
N ASP A 180 5.38 8.48 -12.60
CA ASP A 180 5.71 9.43 -13.65
C ASP A 180 4.56 9.64 -14.66
N ALA A 181 3.32 9.51 -14.17
CA ALA A 181 2.09 9.58 -14.97
C ALA A 181 1.48 11.00 -15.02
N LEU A 182 2.17 12.01 -14.47
CA LEU A 182 1.75 13.40 -14.53
C LEU A 182 2.20 14.02 -15.86
N ARG A 183 1.32 14.81 -16.48
CA ARG A 183 1.61 15.50 -17.75
C ARG A 183 2.50 16.72 -17.50
N CYS A 184 3.80 16.50 -17.43
CA CYS A 184 4.82 17.54 -17.23
C CYS A 184 6.16 17.14 -17.87
N GLY A 185 7.03 18.12 -18.12
CA GLY A 185 8.40 17.92 -18.60
C GLY A 185 8.47 17.06 -19.86
N GLU A 186 9.13 15.90 -19.73
CA GLU A 186 9.41 14.98 -20.85
C GLU A 186 8.15 14.43 -21.52
N TYR A 187 7.02 14.37 -20.81
CA TYR A 187 5.74 13.98 -21.41
C TYR A 187 5.36 14.91 -22.56
N TRP A 188 5.46 16.23 -22.36
CA TRP A 188 5.08 17.23 -23.35
C TRP A 188 6.10 17.37 -24.46
N ARG A 189 7.40 17.16 -24.18
CA ARG A 189 8.46 17.19 -25.20
C ARG A 189 8.34 16.12 -26.27
N ARG A 190 7.54 15.07 -26.03
CA ARG A 190 7.29 13.99 -26.99
C ARG A 190 6.04 14.23 -27.84
N ILE A 191 5.29 15.29 -27.57
CA ILE A 191 4.06 15.62 -28.27
C ILE A 191 4.35 16.81 -29.16
N GLU A 192 4.25 16.57 -30.47
CA GLU A 192 4.46 17.59 -31.50
C GLU A 192 3.48 18.77 -31.32
N GLY A 193 4.02 19.99 -31.33
CA GLY A 193 3.24 21.23 -31.18
C GLY A 193 2.90 21.61 -29.74
N TYR A 194 3.38 20.87 -28.74
CA TYR A 194 3.17 21.14 -27.31
C TYR A 194 4.46 21.05 -26.48
N GLU A 195 5.63 21.05 -27.12
CA GLU A 195 6.93 20.87 -26.47
C GLU A 195 7.26 22.02 -25.51
N ASP A 196 6.75 23.21 -25.79
CA ASP A 196 6.82 24.41 -24.94
C ASP A 196 6.27 24.15 -23.53
N ARG A 197 5.23 23.33 -23.40
CA ARG A 197 4.65 22.92 -22.11
C ARG A 197 5.54 21.97 -21.29
N GLY A 198 6.62 21.47 -21.90
CA GLY A 198 7.66 20.70 -21.22
C GLY A 198 8.68 21.58 -20.48
N VAL A 199 8.67 22.90 -20.75
CA VAL A 199 9.62 23.86 -20.18
C VAL A 199 8.88 24.79 -19.22
N CYS A 200 9.54 25.14 -18.11
CA CYS A 200 8.96 26.06 -17.14
C CYS A 200 9.05 27.49 -17.67
N GLY A 201 7.91 28.15 -17.87
CA GLY A 201 7.87 29.55 -18.34
C GLY A 201 8.49 30.60 -17.40
N LEU A 202 8.80 30.25 -16.14
CA LEU A 202 9.40 31.19 -15.18
C LEU A 202 10.93 31.15 -15.14
N CYS A 203 11.53 29.99 -15.36
CA CYS A 203 12.98 29.80 -15.18
C CYS A 203 13.61 28.92 -16.27
N SER A 204 12.85 28.60 -17.32
CA SER A 204 13.33 27.99 -18.56
C SER A 204 13.95 26.59 -18.45
N GLY A 205 13.86 25.94 -17.28
CA GLY A 205 14.31 24.57 -17.06
C GLY A 205 13.24 23.54 -17.45
N LEU A 206 13.67 22.27 -17.61
CA LEU A 206 12.75 21.15 -17.80
C LEU A 206 11.76 21.08 -16.64
N GLU A 207 10.46 21.15 -16.93
CA GLU A 207 9.41 21.23 -15.92
C GLU A 207 9.03 19.84 -15.39
N SER A 208 9.96 19.15 -14.73
CA SER A 208 9.70 17.87 -14.06
C SER A 208 8.87 18.02 -12.79
N ILE A 209 8.34 16.92 -12.24
CA ILE A 209 7.62 16.98 -10.96
C ILE A 209 8.51 17.46 -9.80
N GLU A 210 9.79 17.08 -9.80
CA GLU A 210 10.77 17.58 -8.83
C GLU A 210 10.99 19.08 -9.01
N HIS A 211 11.09 19.54 -10.26
CA HIS A 211 11.20 20.95 -10.56
C HIS A 211 10.01 21.72 -9.98
N ILE A 212 8.78 21.31 -10.32
CA ILE A 212 7.56 22.00 -9.92
C ILE A 212 7.45 22.11 -8.39
N LEU A 213 7.67 21.00 -7.68
CA LEU A 213 7.42 20.94 -6.24
C LEU A 213 8.56 21.51 -5.39
N VAL A 214 9.80 21.36 -5.84
CA VAL A 214 10.99 21.64 -5.02
C VAL A 214 11.84 22.75 -5.63
N ARG A 215 12.28 22.60 -6.89
CA ARG A 215 13.36 23.46 -7.45
C ARG A 215 12.88 24.75 -8.13
N CYS A 216 11.61 24.86 -8.52
CA CYS A 216 11.08 25.99 -9.30
C CYS A 216 11.19 27.31 -8.53
N GLN A 217 11.46 28.41 -9.23
CA GLN A 217 11.60 29.75 -8.63
C GLN A 217 10.26 30.49 -8.42
N SER A 218 9.13 29.83 -8.67
CA SER A 218 7.79 30.40 -8.49
C SER A 218 7.59 30.99 -7.08
N GLU A 219 7.12 32.23 -7.04
CA GLU A 219 6.74 32.91 -5.80
C GLU A 219 5.61 32.18 -5.07
N SER A 220 4.60 31.70 -5.80
CA SER A 220 3.51 30.90 -5.23
C SER A 220 4.05 29.65 -4.54
N LYS A 221 4.98 28.90 -5.17
CA LYS A 221 5.61 27.72 -4.55
C LYS A 221 6.34 28.10 -3.25
N ARG A 222 7.14 29.17 -3.29
CA ARG A 222 7.91 29.66 -2.13
C ARG A 222 6.98 30.06 -0.97
N MET A 223 5.92 30.79 -1.28
CA MET A 223 4.92 31.24 -0.31
C MET A 223 4.21 30.07 0.38
N VAL A 224 3.76 29.09 -0.40
CA VAL A 224 3.04 27.92 0.14
C VAL A 224 3.96 27.09 1.04
N TRP A 225 5.22 26.86 0.66
CA TRP A 225 6.19 26.19 1.54
C TRP A 225 6.52 27.01 2.78
N ALA A 226 6.66 28.33 2.67
CA ALA A 226 6.89 29.19 3.83
C ALA A 226 5.73 29.14 4.84
N LYS A 227 4.48 29.10 4.36
CA LYS A 227 3.29 28.91 5.22
C LYS A 227 3.28 27.54 5.90
N CYS A 228 3.66 26.50 5.17
CA CYS A 228 3.84 25.15 5.71
C CYS A 228 4.89 25.11 6.83
N ALA A 229 6.06 25.73 6.60
CA ALA A 229 7.13 25.85 7.56
C ALA A 229 6.68 26.60 8.83
N ALA A 230 6.08 27.78 8.66
CA ALA A 230 5.60 28.61 9.77
C ALA A 230 4.57 27.88 10.64
N LEU A 231 3.66 27.09 10.04
CA LEU A 231 2.70 26.31 10.81
C LEU A 231 3.35 25.11 11.51
N TRP A 232 4.38 24.49 10.92
CA TRP A 232 5.14 23.42 11.56
C TRP A 232 5.95 23.91 12.76
N GLU A 233 6.62 25.05 12.63
CA GLU A 233 7.45 25.66 13.69
C GLU A 233 6.62 26.04 14.93
N ARG A 234 5.35 26.42 14.72
CA ARG A 234 4.40 26.59 15.83
C ARG A 234 4.10 25.28 16.57
N LYS A 235 4.13 24.14 15.88
CA LYS A 235 3.88 22.82 16.49
C LYS A 235 5.10 22.26 17.19
N GLN A 236 6.27 22.42 16.58
CA GLN A 236 7.54 21.89 17.08
C GLN A 236 8.64 22.93 16.90
N ALA A 237 9.45 23.10 17.95
CA ALA A 237 10.64 23.97 17.92
C ALA A 237 11.79 23.44 17.04
N ASP A 238 11.62 22.29 16.37
CA ASP A 238 12.61 21.75 15.45
C ASP A 238 12.54 22.54 14.13
N ASN A 239 13.71 22.89 13.59
CA ASN A 239 13.79 23.63 12.32
C ASN A 239 13.07 22.90 11.20
N TRP A 240 12.29 23.65 10.43
CA TRP A 240 11.73 23.14 9.18
C TRP A 240 12.83 23.00 8.13
N GLU A 241 12.91 21.82 7.52
CA GLU A 241 13.73 21.57 6.35
C GLU A 241 12.82 21.39 5.15
N ASP A 242 13.12 22.10 4.06
CA ASP A 242 12.34 21.98 2.84
C ASP A 242 12.43 20.54 2.31
N PRO A 243 11.29 19.88 2.05
CA PRO A 243 11.28 18.47 1.71
C PRO A 243 11.83 18.24 0.30
N ALA A 244 12.66 17.20 0.15
CA ALA A 244 13.01 16.69 -1.17
C ALA A 244 11.79 16.01 -1.81
N LEU A 245 11.83 15.75 -3.11
CA LEU A 245 10.75 15.02 -3.79
C LEU A 245 10.51 13.65 -3.13
N SER A 246 11.58 12.95 -2.75
CA SER A 246 11.48 11.67 -2.06
C SER A 246 10.74 11.77 -0.71
N ASP A 247 10.92 12.86 0.04
CA ASP A 247 10.19 13.08 1.30
C ASP A 247 8.70 13.29 1.04
N ILE A 248 8.34 14.04 -0.01
CA ILE A 248 6.95 14.26 -0.42
C ILE A 248 6.29 12.93 -0.81
N LEU A 249 6.95 12.16 -1.68
CA LEU A 249 6.43 10.89 -2.18
C LEU A 249 6.33 9.81 -1.09
N THR A 250 7.17 9.89 -0.06
CA THR A 250 7.20 8.92 1.04
C THR A 250 6.67 9.46 2.36
N ALA A 251 6.03 10.63 2.37
CA ALA A 251 5.48 11.26 3.58
C ALA A 251 4.53 10.33 4.35
N GLY A 252 3.84 9.42 3.64
CA GLY A 252 2.96 8.40 4.20
C GLY A 252 3.66 7.17 4.80
N VAL A 253 4.90 6.89 4.42
CA VAL A 253 5.59 5.66 4.77
C VAL A 253 5.93 5.68 6.26
N HIS A 254 5.59 4.61 6.97
CA HIS A 254 6.01 4.37 8.34
C HIS A 254 6.11 2.86 8.57
N LYS A 255 7.10 2.43 9.34
CA LYS A 255 7.27 1.03 9.67
C LYS A 255 6.39 0.67 10.88
N LYS A 256 5.55 -0.35 10.74
CA LYS A 256 4.79 -0.90 11.86
C LYS A 256 5.67 -1.89 12.61
N GLY A 257 5.90 -1.67 13.90
CA GLY A 257 6.46 -2.72 14.78
C GLY A 257 7.81 -2.43 15.42
N ARG A 258 8.44 -1.29 15.18
CA ARG A 258 9.51 -0.85 16.10
C ARG A 258 8.81 -0.30 17.34
N LYS A 259 9.07 -0.91 18.51
CA LYS A 259 8.87 -0.22 19.79
C LYS A 259 9.81 0.99 19.73
N GLU A 260 9.32 2.13 19.24
CA GLU A 260 9.98 3.42 19.44
C GLU A 260 9.98 3.68 20.94
N LYS A 261 10.98 3.09 21.61
CA LYS A 261 11.32 3.32 23.02
C LYS A 261 11.95 4.71 23.11
N LYS A 262 11.12 5.75 22.99
CA LYS A 262 11.23 7.12 23.53
C LYS A 262 10.48 8.09 22.61
N ARG A 263 9.44 8.74 23.15
CA ARG A 263 8.77 9.94 22.60
C ARG A 263 8.28 9.85 21.14
N ALA A 264 7.61 8.77 20.76
CA ALA A 264 6.78 8.82 19.55
C ALA A 264 5.77 9.98 19.72
N ARG A 265 5.84 11.01 18.87
CA ARG A 265 4.89 12.13 18.81
C ARG A 265 3.92 11.89 17.65
N PRO A 266 2.96 10.95 17.77
CA PRO A 266 2.14 10.49 16.65
C PRO A 266 1.31 11.62 16.03
N GLY A 267 0.83 12.57 16.83
CA GLY A 267 0.13 13.76 16.33
C GLY A 267 0.99 14.66 15.45
N ALA A 268 2.24 14.92 15.85
CA ALA A 268 3.14 15.74 15.05
C ALA A 268 3.62 15.03 13.77
N ALA A 269 3.93 13.73 13.84
CA ALA A 269 4.24 12.95 12.65
C ALA A 269 3.06 12.92 11.66
N ARG A 270 1.84 12.83 12.18
CA ARG A 270 0.62 12.93 11.38
C ARG A 270 0.45 14.32 10.77
N LEU A 271 0.68 15.39 11.53
CA LEU A 271 0.62 16.76 11.04
C LEU A 271 1.64 17.00 9.92
N LYS A 272 2.92 16.66 10.13
CA LYS A 272 3.99 16.85 9.11
C LYS A 272 3.60 16.22 7.78
N ARG A 273 3.08 15.00 7.81
CA ARG A 273 2.58 14.28 6.61
C ARG A 273 1.42 15.00 5.94
N ILE A 274 0.44 15.49 6.71
CA ILE A 274 -0.67 16.28 6.16
C ILE A 274 -0.13 17.53 5.47
N LEU A 275 0.69 18.31 6.17
CA LEU A 275 1.23 19.58 5.67
C LEU A 275 2.04 19.39 4.39
N ILE A 276 2.98 18.44 4.37
CA ILE A 276 3.82 18.16 3.19
C ILE A 276 2.96 17.76 1.98
N THR A 277 2.02 16.84 2.18
CA THR A 277 1.28 16.25 1.06
C THR A 277 0.19 17.19 0.50
N GLU A 278 -0.51 17.92 1.35
CA GLU A 278 -1.49 18.93 0.92
C GLU A 278 -0.78 20.12 0.24
N THR A 279 0.34 20.58 0.78
CA THR A 279 1.15 21.66 0.19
C THR A 279 1.67 21.27 -1.19
N ALA A 280 2.28 20.09 -1.34
CA ALA A 280 2.75 19.60 -2.63
C ALA A 280 1.62 19.50 -3.65
N ARG A 281 0.44 19.02 -3.23
CA ARG A 281 -0.73 18.93 -4.12
C ARG A 281 -1.20 20.31 -4.57
N LEU A 282 -1.25 21.30 -3.67
CA LEU A 282 -1.64 22.67 -4.00
C LEU A 282 -0.66 23.29 -5.00
N ILE A 283 0.65 23.15 -4.79
CA ILE A 283 1.67 23.62 -5.74
C ILE A 283 1.43 23.03 -7.13
N TRP A 284 1.12 21.73 -7.20
CA TRP A 284 0.75 21.09 -8.47
C TRP A 284 -0.55 21.67 -9.07
N VAL A 285 -1.57 21.98 -8.27
CA VAL A 285 -2.79 22.69 -8.76
C VAL A 285 -2.40 24.03 -9.36
N LEU A 286 -1.69 24.88 -8.62
CA LEU A 286 -1.33 26.24 -9.02
C LEU A 286 -0.51 26.24 -10.31
N ARG A 287 0.40 25.27 -10.48
CA ARG A 287 1.11 25.07 -11.74
C ARG A 287 0.16 24.70 -12.87
N CYS A 288 -0.79 23.78 -12.67
CA CYS A 288 -1.72 23.38 -13.72
C CYS A 288 -2.63 24.53 -14.16
N GLU A 289 -3.09 25.35 -13.22
CA GLU A 289 -3.87 26.56 -13.54
C GLU A 289 -3.05 27.51 -14.43
N ARG A 290 -1.81 27.83 -14.03
CA ARG A 290 -0.92 28.67 -14.84
C ARG A 290 -0.63 28.09 -16.23
N GLN A 291 -0.15 26.84 -16.28
CA GLN A 291 0.41 26.27 -17.51
C GLN A 291 -0.66 25.72 -18.47
N ILE A 292 -1.85 25.38 -17.98
CA ILE A 292 -2.89 24.71 -18.78
C ILE A 292 -4.12 25.60 -18.93
N GLN A 293 -4.63 26.19 -17.84
CA GLN A 293 -5.85 27.02 -17.92
C GLN A 293 -5.55 28.42 -18.46
N HIS A 294 -4.38 28.97 -18.11
CA HIS A 294 -3.93 30.30 -18.53
C HIS A 294 -2.76 30.23 -19.53
N ALA A 295 -2.70 29.17 -20.34
CA ALA A 295 -1.63 28.97 -21.32
C ALA A 295 -1.56 30.10 -22.36
N ASP A 296 -2.71 30.70 -22.69
CA ASP A 296 -2.84 31.74 -23.71
C ASP A 296 -2.73 33.18 -23.15
N ASP A 297 -2.36 33.34 -21.87
CA ASP A 297 -2.22 34.65 -21.20
C ASP A 297 -0.76 34.87 -20.72
N PRO A 298 0.14 35.36 -21.60
CA PRO A 298 1.54 35.59 -21.26
C PRO A 298 1.67 36.72 -20.24
N GLY A 299 1.98 36.36 -19.00
CA GLY A 299 2.10 37.31 -17.88
C GLY A 299 1.09 37.06 -16.77
N TRP A 300 0.14 36.15 -16.98
CA TRP A 300 -0.75 35.72 -15.92
C TRP A 300 0.03 35.12 -14.75
N ALA A 301 -0.25 35.63 -13.55
CA ALA A 301 0.33 35.15 -12.31
C ALA A 301 -0.75 35.12 -11.24
N HIS A 302 -0.65 34.15 -10.33
CA HIS A 302 -1.52 34.08 -9.17
C HIS A 302 -1.35 35.30 -8.27
N GLY A 303 -2.46 35.84 -7.77
CA GLY A 303 -2.41 36.82 -6.68
C GLY A 303 -1.87 36.17 -5.40
N MET A 304 -0.86 36.77 -4.77
CA MET A 304 -0.24 36.19 -3.57
C MET A 304 -1.22 36.02 -2.40
N THR A 305 -2.10 37.00 -2.18
CA THR A 305 -3.17 36.90 -1.17
C THR A 305 -4.15 35.76 -1.47
N GLU A 306 -4.40 35.47 -2.74
CA GLU A 306 -5.26 34.35 -3.15
C GLU A 306 -4.58 33.01 -2.85
N VAL A 307 -3.30 32.87 -3.21
CA VAL A 307 -2.49 31.67 -2.94
C VAL A 307 -2.46 31.35 -1.45
N GLU A 308 -2.22 32.37 -0.62
CA GLU A 308 -2.25 32.28 0.83
C GLU A 308 -3.60 31.77 1.35
N ARG A 309 -4.71 32.43 0.96
CA ARG A 309 -6.06 32.03 1.36
C ARG A 309 -6.42 30.62 0.92
N ARG A 310 -6.00 30.21 -0.28
CA ARG A 310 -6.22 28.84 -0.80
C ARG A 310 -5.49 27.81 0.05
N TRP A 311 -4.24 28.08 0.45
CA TRP A 311 -3.51 27.18 1.33
C TRP A 311 -4.16 27.08 2.71
N GLU A 312 -4.52 28.22 3.31
CA GLU A 312 -5.22 28.26 4.60
C GLU A 312 -6.54 27.48 4.53
N ALA A 313 -7.33 27.69 3.49
CA ALA A 313 -8.59 26.97 3.27
C ALA A 313 -8.39 25.45 3.20
N ILE A 314 -7.35 24.96 2.52
CA ILE A 314 -7.08 23.51 2.41
C ILE A 314 -6.74 22.89 3.78
N ILE A 315 -5.93 23.58 4.58
CA ILE A 315 -5.54 23.14 5.92
C ILE A 315 -6.72 23.23 6.89
N THR A 316 -7.49 24.32 6.87
CA THR A 316 -8.70 24.47 7.68
C THR A 316 -9.76 23.43 7.32
N ASP A 317 -9.97 23.13 6.04
CA ASP A 317 -10.87 22.05 5.63
C ASP A 317 -10.38 20.69 6.17
N ARG A 318 -9.05 20.51 6.30
CA ARG A 318 -8.49 19.24 6.77
C ARG A 318 -8.75 19.05 8.25
N LEU A 319 -8.57 20.11 9.03
CA LEU A 319 -8.94 20.19 10.43
C LEU A 319 -10.43 19.88 10.61
N ARG A 320 -11.31 20.58 9.89
CA ARG A 320 -12.77 20.39 9.97
C ARG A 320 -13.17 18.95 9.64
N MET A 321 -12.57 18.35 8.61
CA MET A 321 -12.80 16.97 8.25
C MET A 321 -12.36 16.01 9.37
N ASP A 322 -11.19 16.23 9.97
CA ASP A 322 -10.73 15.41 11.09
C ASP A 322 -11.66 15.52 12.30
N MET A 323 -12.09 16.73 12.66
CA MET A 323 -13.09 16.96 13.72
C MET A 323 -14.43 16.29 13.42
N ALA A 324 -14.88 16.30 12.16
CA ALA A 324 -16.10 15.59 11.78
C ALA A 324 -15.93 14.06 11.91
N LEU A 325 -14.75 13.53 11.60
CA LEU A 325 -14.45 12.10 11.69
C LEU A 325 -14.33 11.60 13.13
N THR A 326 -14.01 12.44 14.12
CA THR A 326 -14.02 12.04 15.54
C THR A 326 -15.43 11.79 16.07
N ARG A 327 -16.45 12.42 15.46
CA ARG A 327 -17.87 12.26 15.82
C ARG A 327 -18.50 11.00 15.22
N LEU A 328 -17.85 10.36 14.27
CA LEU A 328 -18.34 9.13 13.64
C LEU A 328 -17.98 7.89 14.47
N ARG A 329 -18.75 6.82 14.27
CA ARG A 329 -18.44 5.47 14.81
C ARG A 329 -18.02 4.53 13.69
N GLY A 330 -17.14 3.57 14.01
CA GLY A 330 -16.72 2.51 13.09
C GLY A 330 -15.38 2.76 12.39
N ARG A 331 -15.10 1.99 11.32
CA ARG A 331 -13.76 1.89 10.70
C ARG A 331 -13.20 3.20 10.14
N ARG A 332 -14.05 4.21 9.90
CA ARG A 332 -13.67 5.52 9.37
C ARG A 332 -13.50 6.58 10.46
N ALA A 333 -13.83 6.26 11.71
CA ALA A 333 -13.71 7.20 12.81
C ALA A 333 -12.24 7.59 13.05
N ALA A 334 -12.01 8.88 13.27
CA ALA A 334 -10.73 9.36 13.75
C ALA A 334 -10.67 9.18 15.27
N ALA A 335 -9.49 8.83 15.80
CA ALA A 335 -9.30 8.84 17.24
C ALA A 335 -9.26 10.30 17.71
N HIS A 336 -10.11 10.64 18.69
CA HIS A 336 -10.22 11.98 19.25
C HIS A 336 -8.87 12.47 19.81
N THR A 337 -8.21 11.65 20.63
CA THR A 337 -6.87 11.92 21.17
C THR A 337 -5.81 12.20 20.10
N LEU A 338 -5.81 11.45 19.00
CA LEU A 338 -4.86 11.67 17.89
C LEU A 338 -5.15 13.00 17.18
N THR A 339 -6.41 13.39 17.07
CA THR A 339 -6.83 14.64 16.43
C THR A 339 -6.37 15.83 17.24
N LEU A 340 -6.61 15.83 18.56
CA LEU A 340 -6.08 16.84 19.49
C LEU A 340 -4.55 16.89 19.45
N GLN A 341 -3.88 15.74 19.50
CA GLN A 341 -2.41 15.70 19.39
C GLN A 341 -1.90 16.25 18.04
N THR A 342 -2.67 16.13 16.96
CA THR A 342 -2.31 16.66 15.64
C THR A 342 -2.44 18.18 15.63
N TRP A 343 -3.60 18.70 16.03
CA TRP A 343 -4.00 20.09 15.78
C TRP A 343 -3.85 21.03 16.98
N GLY A 344 -3.79 20.51 18.21
CA GLY A 344 -3.66 21.32 19.41
C GLY A 344 -2.37 22.14 19.43
N GLY A 345 -2.45 23.35 19.98
CA GLY A 345 -1.44 24.41 19.95
C GLY A 345 -1.38 25.20 18.64
N LEU A 346 -2.26 24.92 17.66
CA LEU A 346 -2.25 25.60 16.35
C LEU A 346 -3.48 26.46 16.10
N LEU A 347 -4.52 26.33 16.92
CA LEU A 347 -5.75 27.08 16.72
C LEU A 347 -5.61 28.54 17.15
N ALA A 348 -6.36 29.41 16.50
CA ALA A 348 -6.54 30.77 16.98
C ALA A 348 -7.49 30.74 18.19
N ASN A 349 -7.14 31.46 19.26
CA ASN A 349 -7.91 31.52 20.51
C ASN A 349 -8.21 30.15 21.12
N GLU A 350 -7.22 29.24 21.12
CA GLU A 350 -7.38 27.88 21.63
C GLU A 350 -7.77 27.85 23.12
N ASP A 351 -7.34 28.84 23.90
CA ASP A 351 -7.68 28.99 25.32
C ASP A 351 -9.19 29.17 25.58
N ALA A 352 -9.95 29.58 24.55
CA ALA A 352 -11.40 29.74 24.63
C ALA A 352 -12.17 28.46 24.26
N LEU A 353 -11.47 27.39 23.86
CA LEU A 353 -12.06 26.12 23.46
C LEU A 353 -11.99 25.10 24.62
N PRO A 354 -12.99 24.20 24.75
CA PRO A 354 -12.90 23.07 25.68
C PRO A 354 -11.65 22.21 25.42
N GLU A 355 -11.08 21.56 26.44
CA GLU A 355 -9.90 20.67 26.25
C GLU A 355 -10.13 19.56 25.21
N ASP A 356 -11.40 19.21 24.94
CA ASP A 356 -11.84 18.14 24.04
C ASP A 356 -12.54 18.63 22.76
N TRP A 357 -12.29 19.87 22.35
CA TRP A 357 -12.94 20.58 21.23
C TRP A 357 -13.09 19.82 19.89
#